data_AF-A0AAV3XG12-F1
#
_entry.id   AF-A0AAV3XG12-F1
#
_cell.length_a   1.000
_cell.length_b   1.000
_cell.length_c   1.000
_cell.angle_alpha   90.00
_cell.angle_beta   90.00
_cell.angle_gamma   90.00
#
_symmetry.space_group_name_H-M   'P 1'
#
loop_
_entity.id
_entity.type
_entity.pdbx_description
1 polymer ?
#
loop_
_entity_poly.entity_id
_entity_poly.type
_entity_poly.pdbx_seq_one_letter_code
_entity_poly.pdbx_strand_id
1 'polypeptide(L)'
;MKRNLSEWCKGQIQKALEEIASRRKSSVTLVNAAYSSQVDSRNGTLLGNRSGDSFFTFDGMKLQADCNAAVNLHQRKDDAEITRCMSADAVQRILIRRTASFLADMDLSLEEAVNRGWLDRKHLYSAEVKEAPAKDSCPVV
;
A
#
# COMPACT_ATOMS: atom_id res chain seq x y z
N MET A 1 -12.99 -22.05 -8.49
CA MET A 1 -11.56 -21.77 -8.80
C MET A 1 -10.73 -22.05 -7.54
N LYS A 2 -9.69 -22.89 -7.64
CA LYS A 2 -9.00 -23.55 -6.51
C LYS A 2 -8.14 -22.57 -5.68
N ARG A 3 -8.71 -21.96 -4.62
CA ARG A 3 -8.00 -21.08 -3.66
C ARG A 3 -7.01 -21.84 -2.75
N ASN A 4 -7.30 -23.11 -2.46
CA ASN A 4 -6.55 -23.89 -1.48
C ASN A 4 -5.12 -24.22 -1.94
N LEU A 5 -4.90 -24.39 -3.25
CA LEU A 5 -3.57 -24.72 -3.79
C LEU A 5 -2.61 -23.54 -3.68
N SER A 6 -3.07 -22.32 -3.99
CA SER A 6 -2.23 -21.12 -3.91
C SER A 6 -1.93 -20.73 -2.46
N GLU A 7 -2.87 -20.94 -1.53
CA GLU A 7 -2.63 -20.79 -0.09
C GLU A 7 -1.61 -21.81 0.43
N TRP A 8 -1.71 -23.07 -0.01
CA TRP A 8 -0.76 -24.11 0.36
C TRP A 8 0.66 -23.79 -0.14
N CYS A 9 0.79 -23.36 -1.40
CA CYS A 9 2.08 -22.93 -1.96
C CYS A 9 2.70 -21.76 -1.17
N LYS A 10 1.90 -20.76 -0.76
CA LYS A 10 2.40 -19.64 0.05
C LYS A 10 2.98 -20.11 1.38
N GLY A 11 2.28 -21.04 2.07
CA GLY A 11 2.75 -21.61 3.33
C GLY A 11 4.04 -22.42 3.17
N GLN A 12 4.20 -23.17 2.07
CA GLN A 12 5.44 -23.91 1.80
C GLN A 12 6.62 -22.97 1.51
N ILE A 13 6.41 -21.91 0.72
CA ILE A 13 7.44 -20.91 0.43
C ILE A 13 7.90 -20.22 1.72
N GLN A 14 6.96 -19.87 2.61
CA GLN A 14 7.30 -19.26 3.89
C GLN A 14 8.19 -20.19 4.74
N LYS A 15 7.82 -21.47 4.86
CA LYS A 15 8.62 -22.46 5.60
C LYS A 15 10.03 -22.63 5.03
N ALA A 16 10.14 -22.70 3.71
CA ALA A 16 11.43 -22.80 3.04
C ALA A 16 12.31 -21.56 3.28
N LEU A 17 11.71 -20.35 3.25
CA LEU A 17 12.41 -19.11 3.57
C LEU A 17 12.91 -19.08 5.02
N GLU A 18 12.07 -19.49 5.97
CA GLU A 18 12.43 -19.56 7.39
C GLU A 18 13.57 -20.57 7.64
N GLU A 19 13.52 -21.75 7.02
CA GLU A 19 14.56 -22.78 7.11
C GLU A 19 15.91 -22.26 6.58
N ILE A 20 15.91 -21.68 5.38
CA ILE A 20 17.13 -21.12 4.76
C ILE A 20 17.68 -19.96 5.60
N ALA A 21 16.81 -19.08 6.11
CA ALA A 21 17.21 -17.96 6.94
C ALA A 21 17.88 -18.43 8.23
N SER A 22 17.31 -19.44 8.90
CA SER A 22 17.91 -20.04 10.10
C SER A 22 19.31 -20.59 9.84
N ARG A 23 19.49 -21.31 8.72
CA ARG A 23 20.78 -21.90 8.32
C ARG A 23 21.84 -20.84 8.02
N ARG A 24 21.42 -19.72 7.43
CA ARG A 24 22.31 -18.62 7.02
C ARG A 24 22.47 -17.53 8.08
N LYS A 25 21.90 -17.71 9.29
CA LYS A 25 21.86 -16.68 10.34
C LYS A 25 21.29 -15.34 9.83
N SER A 26 20.30 -15.42 8.92
CA SER A 26 19.60 -14.27 8.36
C SER A 26 18.23 -14.10 9.01
N SER A 27 17.69 -12.89 9.01
CA SER A 27 16.35 -12.60 9.55
C SER A 27 15.31 -12.48 8.43
N VAL A 28 14.14 -13.09 8.62
CA VAL A 28 12.96 -12.89 7.77
C VAL A 28 11.92 -12.13 8.59
N THR A 29 11.40 -11.03 8.05
CA THR A 29 10.41 -10.19 8.72
C THR A 29 9.15 -10.08 7.86
N LEU A 30 8.00 -10.28 8.48
CA LEU A 30 6.70 -10.10 7.82
C LEU A 30 6.27 -8.65 7.94
N VAL A 31 6.02 -8.01 6.80
CA VAL A 31 5.58 -6.61 6.69
C VAL A 31 4.18 -6.52 6.08
N ASN A 32 3.52 -5.38 6.23
CA ASN A 32 2.23 -5.16 5.60
C ASN A 32 2.40 -4.95 4.08
N ALA A 33 1.75 -5.79 3.28
CA ALA A 33 1.81 -5.74 1.82
C ALA A 33 0.66 -4.93 1.19
N ALA A 34 -0.23 -4.33 1.98
CA ALA A 34 -1.35 -3.56 1.44
C ALA A 34 -0.85 -2.35 0.63
N TYR A 35 -1.42 -2.21 -0.59
CA TYR A 35 -1.11 -1.15 -1.57
C TYR A 35 0.36 -1.07 -2.03
N SER A 36 1.24 -2.02 -1.68
CA SER A 36 2.67 -1.96 -2.05
C SER A 36 2.93 -2.01 -3.55
N SER A 37 1.99 -2.52 -4.36
CA SER A 37 2.08 -2.51 -5.83
C SER A 37 1.46 -1.26 -6.48
N GLN A 38 0.81 -0.41 -5.69
CA GLN A 38 0.11 0.81 -6.15
C GLN A 38 0.81 2.10 -5.72
N VAL A 39 1.79 2.01 -4.82
CA VAL A 39 2.58 3.14 -4.33
C VAL A 39 3.83 3.33 -5.21
N ASP A 40 4.20 4.57 -5.51
CA ASP A 40 5.52 4.87 -6.10
C ASP A 40 6.59 4.81 -5.01
N SER A 41 7.54 3.90 -5.16
CA SER A 41 8.60 3.64 -4.19
C SER A 41 9.60 4.77 -4.00
N ARG A 42 9.64 5.77 -4.89
CA ARG A 42 10.56 6.91 -4.77
C ARG A 42 10.07 7.97 -3.79
N ASN A 43 8.76 8.17 -3.72
CA ASN A 43 8.12 9.22 -2.93
C ASN A 43 7.15 8.66 -1.86
N GLY A 44 6.83 7.38 -1.91
CA GLY A 44 5.92 6.74 -0.95
C GLY A 44 4.46 7.15 -1.10
N THR A 45 4.07 7.68 -2.26
CA THR A 45 2.72 8.18 -2.54
C THR A 45 1.90 7.25 -3.42
N LEU A 46 0.57 7.44 -3.43
CA LEU A 46 -0.37 6.73 -4.33
C LEU A 46 -0.43 7.36 -5.73
N LEU A 47 0.54 8.18 -6.09
CA LEU A 47 0.61 8.85 -7.38
C LEU A 47 1.23 7.90 -8.41
N GLY A 48 0.44 7.50 -9.40
CA GLY A 48 0.84 6.58 -10.45
C GLY A 48 -0.12 5.41 -10.63
N ASN A 49 0.17 4.59 -11.64
CA ASN A 49 -0.66 3.44 -11.96
C ASN A 49 0.18 2.24 -12.42
N ARG A 50 -0.18 1.06 -11.94
CA ARG A 50 0.39 -0.21 -12.43
C ARG A 50 -0.41 -0.69 -13.63
N SER A 51 0.28 -0.96 -14.73
CA SER A 51 -0.29 -1.67 -15.88
C SER A 51 0.67 -2.77 -16.32
N GLY A 52 0.26 -4.03 -16.11
CA GLY A 52 1.07 -5.22 -16.35
C GLY A 52 2.36 -5.24 -15.51
N ASP A 53 3.49 -5.40 -16.20
CA ASP A 53 4.84 -5.45 -15.62
C ASP A 53 5.44 -4.07 -15.37
N SER A 54 4.67 -3.01 -15.63
CA SER A 54 5.13 -1.64 -15.58
C SER A 54 4.33 -0.81 -14.58
N PHE A 55 5.03 0.07 -13.89
CA PHE A 55 4.45 1.09 -13.03
C PHE A 55 4.75 2.46 -13.65
N PHE A 56 3.68 3.20 -13.96
CA PHE A 56 3.76 4.54 -14.52
C PHE A 56 3.63 5.55 -13.39
N THR A 57 4.62 6.39 -13.25
CA THR A 57 4.70 7.39 -12.19
C THR A 57 4.11 8.72 -12.66
N PHE A 58 3.77 9.63 -11.75
CA PHE A 58 3.12 10.89 -12.10
C PHE A 58 4.02 11.85 -12.90
N ASP A 59 5.34 11.74 -12.75
CA ASP A 59 6.36 12.46 -13.51
C ASP A 59 6.60 11.87 -14.91
N GLY A 60 5.85 10.83 -15.31
CA GLY A 60 5.93 10.21 -16.63
C GLY A 60 7.04 9.17 -16.78
N MET A 61 7.75 8.84 -15.69
CA MET A 61 8.70 7.73 -15.69
C MET A 61 7.99 6.38 -15.65
N LYS A 62 8.72 5.35 -16.08
CA LYS A 62 8.25 3.96 -16.10
C LYS A 62 9.20 3.11 -15.28
N LEU A 63 8.68 2.50 -14.22
CA LEU A 63 9.40 1.55 -13.37
C LEU A 63 8.95 0.11 -13.67
N GLN A 64 9.82 -0.87 -13.41
CA GLN A 64 9.38 -2.27 -13.40
C GLN A 64 8.53 -2.51 -12.14
N ALA A 65 7.32 -3.04 -12.34
CA ALA A 65 6.30 -3.06 -11.30
C ALA A 65 6.67 -3.93 -10.08
N ASP A 66 7.42 -5.01 -10.28
CA ASP A 66 7.80 -5.91 -9.19
C ASP A 66 9.00 -5.37 -8.41
N CYS A 67 9.96 -4.72 -9.07
CA CYS A 67 11.02 -3.95 -8.43
C CYS A 67 10.41 -2.83 -7.57
N ASN A 68 9.46 -2.08 -8.10
CA ASN A 68 8.76 -1.03 -7.35
C ASN A 68 8.06 -1.61 -6.10
N ALA A 69 7.32 -2.72 -6.26
CA ALA A 69 6.66 -3.38 -5.14
C ALA A 69 7.65 -3.95 -4.11
N ALA A 70 8.78 -4.48 -4.54
CA ALA A 70 9.83 -4.99 -3.66
C ALA A 70 10.48 -3.88 -2.83
N VAL A 71 10.77 -2.72 -3.44
CA VAL A 71 11.30 -1.55 -2.73
C VAL A 71 10.27 -1.02 -1.72
N ASN A 72 9.00 -0.95 -2.10
CA ASN A 72 7.93 -0.59 -1.16
C ASN A 72 7.86 -1.55 0.05
N LEU A 73 7.95 -2.86 -0.18
CA LEU A 73 7.99 -3.85 0.91
C LEU A 73 9.23 -3.69 1.78
N HIS A 74 10.38 -3.33 1.20
CA HIS A 74 11.59 -3.06 1.97
C HIS A 74 11.42 -1.83 2.86
N GLN A 75 10.93 -0.71 2.32
CA GLN A 75 10.67 0.52 3.06
C GLN A 75 9.62 0.32 4.17
N ARG A 76 8.64 -0.56 3.95
CA ARG A 76 7.62 -0.93 4.95
C ARG A 76 8.20 -1.54 6.23
N LYS A 77 9.40 -2.12 6.17
CA LYS A 77 10.06 -2.68 7.34
C LYS A 77 10.38 -1.59 8.38
N ASP A 78 10.74 -0.40 7.91
CA ASP A 78 11.21 0.71 8.74
C ASP A 78 10.12 1.78 8.95
N ASP A 79 8.89 1.51 8.50
CA ASP A 79 7.75 2.42 8.62
C ASP A 79 7.14 2.37 10.04
N ALA A 80 7.17 3.50 10.75
CA ALA A 80 6.63 3.60 12.10
C ALA A 80 5.10 3.61 12.17
N GLU A 81 4.41 4.03 11.10
CA GLU A 81 2.96 4.19 11.12
C GLU A 81 2.21 2.96 10.60
N ILE A 82 2.83 2.21 9.68
CA ILE A 82 2.18 1.08 9.02
C ILE A 82 2.69 -0.24 9.59
N THR A 83 1.96 -0.74 10.57
CA THR A 83 2.27 -2.01 11.22
C THR A 83 1.72 -3.21 10.44
N ARG A 84 2.33 -4.38 10.66
CA ARG A 84 2.03 -5.64 9.97
C ARG A 84 0.54 -6.00 9.95
N CYS A 85 -0.15 -5.82 11.08
CA CYS A 85 -1.52 -6.33 11.28
C CYS A 85 -2.61 -5.29 10.96
N MET A 86 -2.25 -4.10 10.45
CA MET A 86 -3.23 -3.09 10.09
C MET A 86 -4.10 -3.54 8.92
N SER A 87 -5.39 -3.18 9.00
CA SER A 87 -6.32 -3.38 7.91
C SER A 87 -5.89 -2.55 6.69
N ALA A 88 -6.26 -3.03 5.50
CA ALA A 88 -6.02 -2.31 4.26
C ALA A 88 -6.58 -0.88 4.32
N ASP A 89 -7.76 -0.70 4.91
CA ASP A 89 -8.38 0.63 5.07
C ASP A 89 -7.52 1.60 5.88
N ALA A 90 -6.93 1.14 6.99
CA ALA A 90 -6.08 1.98 7.83
C ALA A 90 -4.78 2.35 7.10
N VAL A 91 -4.19 1.40 6.38
CA VAL A 91 -3.03 1.65 5.51
C VAL A 91 -3.35 2.66 4.43
N GLN A 92 -4.52 2.54 3.80
CA GLN A 92 -4.96 3.44 2.75
C GLN A 92 -5.10 4.88 3.25
N ARG A 93 -5.69 5.10 4.43
CA ARG A 93 -5.79 6.45 5.01
C ARG A 93 -4.44 7.09 5.26
N ILE A 94 -3.48 6.33 5.79
CA ILE A 94 -2.11 6.83 6.00
C ILE A 94 -1.46 7.21 4.66
N LEU A 95 -1.60 6.35 3.64
CA LEU A 95 -1.05 6.59 2.32
C LEU A 95 -1.68 7.82 1.63
N ILE A 96 -3.00 8.02 1.77
CA ILE A 96 -3.68 9.21 1.25
C ILE A 96 -3.17 10.46 1.98
N ARG A 97 -3.05 10.43 3.31
CA ARG A 97 -2.51 11.56 4.09
C ARG A 97 -1.09 11.94 3.65
N ARG A 98 -0.23 10.95 3.44
CA ARG A 98 1.14 11.17 2.93
C ARG A 98 1.14 11.74 1.51
N THR A 99 0.26 11.21 0.66
CA THR A 99 0.08 11.72 -0.71
C THR A 99 -0.41 13.17 -0.71
N ALA A 100 -1.36 13.52 0.16
CA ALA A 100 -1.85 14.88 0.32
C ALA A 100 -0.76 15.84 0.80
N SER A 101 0.08 15.41 1.75
CA SER A 101 1.21 16.20 2.24
C SER A 101 2.23 16.45 1.11
N PHE A 102 2.56 15.42 0.35
CA PHE A 102 3.47 15.52 -0.80
C PHE A 102 2.93 16.45 -1.91
N LEU A 103 1.62 16.41 -2.18
CA LEU A 103 0.99 17.31 -3.13
C LEU A 103 0.97 18.75 -2.62
N ALA A 104 0.72 18.96 -1.32
CA ALA A 104 0.74 20.29 -0.71
C ALA A 104 2.13 20.95 -0.80
N ASP A 105 3.21 20.16 -0.66
CA ASP A 105 4.58 20.65 -0.88
C ASP A 105 4.85 21.07 -2.33
N MET A 106 4.00 20.64 -3.28
CA MET A 106 4.03 21.03 -4.69
C MET A 106 2.94 22.05 -5.06
N ASP A 107 2.27 22.65 -4.07
CA ASP A 107 1.13 23.57 -4.26
C ASP A 107 -0.05 22.96 -5.05
N LEU A 108 -0.27 21.65 -4.90
CA LEU A 108 -1.32 20.89 -5.59
C LEU A 108 -2.33 20.28 -4.61
N SER A 109 -3.56 20.11 -5.06
CA SER A 109 -4.63 19.44 -4.30
C SER A 109 -4.80 17.98 -4.75
N LEU A 110 -5.44 17.17 -3.89
CA LEU A 110 -5.83 15.80 -4.24
C LEU A 110 -6.79 15.77 -5.44
N GLU A 111 -7.70 16.73 -5.53
CA GLU A 111 -8.64 16.85 -6.66
C GLU A 111 -7.89 17.12 -7.97
N GLU A 112 -6.89 18.00 -7.93
CA GLU A 112 -6.06 18.30 -9.09
C GLU A 112 -5.26 17.08 -9.55
N ALA A 113 -4.72 16.29 -8.61
CA ALA A 113 -4.06 15.02 -8.93
C ALA A 113 -5.01 14.00 -9.57
N VAL A 114 -6.28 13.97 -9.17
CA VAL A 114 -7.30 13.13 -9.82
C VAL A 114 -7.63 13.64 -11.22
N ASN A 115 -7.79 14.95 -11.40
CA ASN A 115 -8.10 15.56 -12.70
C ASN A 115 -6.98 15.32 -13.72
N ARG A 116 -5.73 15.29 -13.27
CA ARG A 116 -4.55 14.96 -14.09
C ARG A 116 -4.39 13.45 -14.34
N GLY A 117 -5.21 12.61 -13.71
CA GLY A 117 -5.15 11.15 -13.83
C GLY A 117 -3.97 10.52 -13.09
N TRP A 118 -3.34 11.23 -12.16
CA TRP A 118 -2.22 10.73 -11.36
C TRP A 118 -2.68 9.90 -10.17
N LEU A 119 -3.85 10.24 -9.61
CA LEU A 119 -4.47 9.51 -8.50
C LEU A 119 -5.78 8.86 -8.96
N ASP A 120 -5.93 7.57 -8.67
CA ASP A 120 -7.19 6.88 -8.94
C ASP A 120 -8.27 7.30 -7.93
N ARG A 121 -9.42 7.75 -8.44
CA ARG A 121 -10.57 8.22 -7.65
C ARG A 121 -11.09 7.17 -6.66
N LYS A 122 -10.87 5.87 -6.92
CA LYS A 122 -11.24 4.80 -5.97
C LYS A 122 -10.62 5.00 -4.59
N HIS A 123 -9.48 5.68 -4.53
CA HIS A 123 -8.79 5.90 -3.27
C HIS A 123 -9.50 6.94 -2.40
N LEU A 124 -10.10 7.95 -2.99
CA LEU A 124 -10.85 9.00 -2.30
C LEU A 124 -12.19 8.50 -1.76
N TYR A 125 -12.94 7.74 -2.58
CA TYR A 125 -14.23 7.19 -2.17
C TYR A 125 -14.13 6.28 -0.94
N SER A 126 -13.03 5.52 -0.84
CA SER A 126 -12.81 4.61 0.29
C SER A 126 -12.46 5.35 1.59
N ALA A 127 -11.97 6.59 1.50
CA ALA A 127 -11.73 7.47 2.64
C ALA A 127 -13.03 8.14 3.10
N GLU A 128 -13.79 8.72 2.17
CA GLU A 128 -15.03 9.48 2.44
C GLU A 128 -16.18 8.60 2.98
N VAL A 129 -16.38 7.40 2.43
CA VAL A 129 -17.46 6.49 2.86
C VAL A 129 -17.28 5.99 4.31
N LYS A 130 -16.07 6.13 4.88
CA LYS A 130 -15.75 5.63 6.23
C LYS A 130 -15.49 6.72 7.26
N GLU A 131 -15.55 7.99 6.85
CA GLU A 131 -15.60 9.15 7.76
C GLU A 131 -17.04 9.58 8.12
N ALA A 132 -18.07 8.88 7.63
CA ALA A 132 -19.43 9.06 8.12
C ALA A 132 -19.47 8.84 9.65
N PRO A 133 -20.05 9.77 10.43
CA PRO A 133 -19.96 9.73 11.88
C PRO A 133 -20.58 8.44 12.40
N ALA A 134 -19.89 7.78 13.33
CA ALA A 134 -20.53 6.87 14.27
C ALA A 134 -21.67 7.67 14.92
N LYS A 135 -22.92 7.37 14.55
CA LYS A 135 -24.08 7.98 15.18
C LYS A 135 -24.03 7.60 16.65
N ASP A 136 -23.84 8.62 17.48
CA ASP A 136 -24.06 8.57 18.91
C ASP A 136 -25.46 8.06 19.26
N SER A 137 -25.54 7.49 20.45
CA SER A 137 -26.73 7.13 21.24
C SER A 137 -27.43 5.80 20.89
N CYS A 138 -27.01 4.74 21.60
CA CYS A 138 -28.01 3.86 22.20
C CYS A 138 -28.71 4.66 23.32
N PRO A 139 -30.04 4.78 23.35
CA PRO A 139 -30.72 5.23 24.55
C PRO A 139 -30.63 4.10 25.59
N VAL A 140 -30.01 4.41 26.73
CA VAL A 140 -30.18 3.64 27.95
C VAL A 140 -31.50 4.10 28.56
N VAL A 141 -32.57 3.32 28.37
CA VAL A 141 -33.57 2.92 29.40
C VAL A 141 -34.27 1.66 28.90
#